data_AF-A0A8J8BDS9-F1
#
_entry.id   AF-A0A8J8BDS9-F1
#
_cell.length_a   1.000
_cell.length_b   1.000
_cell.length_c   1.000
_cell.angle_alpha   90.00
_cell.angle_beta   90.00
_cell.angle_gamma   90.00
#
_symmetry.space_group_name_H-M   'P 1'
#
loop_
_entity.id
_entity.type
_entity.pdbx_description
1 polymer ?
#
loop_
_entity_poly.entity_id
_entity_poly.type
_entity_poly.pdbx_seq_one_letter_code
_entity_poly.pdbx_strand_id
1 'polypeptide(L)'
;MTAPSGDPRVRRPQQHEGLLAELRTDALFPTFRDVLLFAAALGSHIGRRVPLTSASEPIRYETLREPAFADALVNMIAANEPPRDPEIMDHTRLAERIRIFEEYVNGGLEYLQEQINVRHQPADVVVIALTTEAFEHDGGAEAVSVDELLSGVNW
;
A
#
# COMPACT_ATOMS: atom_id res chain seq x y z
N MET A 1 -21.10 -8.08 20.87
CA MET A 1 -20.23 -6.89 21.03
C MET A 1 -20.49 -5.98 19.85
N THR A 2 -21.01 -4.79 20.10
CA THR A 2 -21.38 -3.80 19.07
C THR A 2 -20.12 -3.20 18.45
N ALA A 3 -19.94 -3.35 17.14
CA ALA A 3 -18.91 -2.66 16.38
C ALA A 3 -19.11 -1.13 16.52
N PRO A 4 -18.04 -0.32 16.65
CA PRO A 4 -18.21 1.12 16.66
C PRO A 4 -18.80 1.57 15.32
N SER A 5 -20.02 2.08 15.37
CA SER A 5 -20.80 2.62 14.25
C SER A 5 -20.28 4.00 13.84
N GLY A 6 -19.00 4.09 13.52
CA GLY A 6 -18.37 5.26 12.92
C GLY A 6 -18.22 5.08 11.41
N ASP A 7 -18.33 6.16 10.66
CA ASP A 7 -17.93 6.18 9.25
C ASP A 7 -16.41 5.87 9.19
N PRO A 8 -15.99 4.73 8.62
CA PRO A 8 -14.58 4.33 8.63
C PRO A 8 -13.74 5.36 7.89
N ARG A 9 -12.54 5.64 8.42
CA ARG A 9 -11.64 6.65 7.87
C ARG A 9 -10.22 6.13 7.80
N VAL A 10 -9.49 6.63 6.82
CA VAL A 10 -8.07 6.39 6.63
C VAL A 10 -7.30 7.63 7.04
N ARG A 11 -6.37 7.43 7.97
CA ARG A 11 -5.50 8.46 8.53
C ARG A 11 -4.36 8.76 7.56
N ARG A 12 -4.07 10.04 7.37
CA ARG A 12 -2.90 10.51 6.63
C ARG A 12 -1.74 10.74 7.61
N PRO A 13 -0.53 10.23 7.34
CA PRO A 13 0.61 10.45 8.23
C PRO A 13 1.01 11.92 8.31
N GLN A 14 0.87 12.53 9.48
CA GLN A 14 1.14 13.96 9.66
C GLN A 14 2.61 14.31 9.34
N GLN A 15 3.53 13.41 9.65
CA GLN A 15 4.96 13.56 9.38
C GLN A 15 5.31 13.63 7.88
N HIS A 16 4.41 13.19 7.00
CA HIS A 16 4.62 13.15 5.55
C HIS A 16 3.78 14.18 4.78
N GLU A 17 3.14 15.15 5.44
CA GLU A 17 2.28 16.14 4.76
C GLU A 17 3.00 16.93 3.66
N GLY A 18 4.28 17.28 3.87
CA GLY A 18 5.09 17.95 2.86
C GLY A 18 5.27 17.09 1.60
N LEU A 19 5.66 15.83 1.78
CA LEU A 19 5.81 14.87 0.69
C LEU A 19 4.48 14.57 -0.01
N LEU A 20 3.38 14.45 0.74
CA LEU A 20 2.05 14.25 0.16
C LEU A 20 1.67 15.42 -0.76
N ALA A 21 2.00 16.65 -0.38
CA ALA A 21 1.76 17.82 -1.23
C ALA A 21 2.67 17.82 -2.46
N GLU A 22 3.96 17.53 -2.29
CA GLU A 22 4.96 17.40 -3.37
C GLU A 22 4.51 16.36 -4.41
N LEU A 23 4.08 15.17 -3.99
CA LEU A 23 3.63 14.12 -4.90
C LEU A 23 2.39 14.51 -5.72
N ARG A 24 1.50 15.33 -5.16
CA ARG A 24 0.34 15.84 -5.92
C ARG A 24 0.74 16.88 -6.95
N THR A 25 1.70 17.73 -6.64
CA THR A 25 2.11 18.83 -7.51
C THR A 25 3.11 18.36 -8.57
N ASP A 26 4.15 17.65 -8.15
CA ASP A 26 5.30 17.32 -8.98
C ASP A 26 5.12 15.97 -9.67
N ALA A 27 4.66 14.94 -8.94
CA ALA A 27 4.39 13.61 -9.48
C ALA A 27 2.95 13.43 -10.02
N LEU A 28 2.17 14.50 -10.08
CA LEU A 28 0.83 14.57 -10.70
C LEU A 28 -0.20 13.58 -10.14
N PHE A 29 -0.08 13.15 -8.88
CA PHE A 29 -1.14 12.37 -8.25
C PHE A 29 -2.41 13.24 -8.09
N PRO A 30 -3.57 12.84 -8.63
CA PRO A 30 -4.75 13.71 -8.68
C PRO A 30 -5.22 14.15 -7.28
N THR A 31 -5.20 13.22 -6.33
CA THR A 31 -5.69 13.43 -4.97
C THR A 31 -4.81 12.72 -3.93
N PHE A 32 -4.97 13.08 -2.66
CA PHE A 32 -4.26 12.38 -1.58
C PHE A 32 -4.59 10.89 -1.53
N ARG A 33 -5.82 10.45 -1.87
CA ARG A 33 -6.14 9.01 -1.87
C ARG A 33 -5.26 8.24 -2.85
N ASP A 34 -4.91 8.84 -3.99
CA ASP A 34 -4.12 8.17 -5.03
C ASP A 34 -2.66 8.01 -4.54
N VAL A 35 -2.15 9.02 -3.83
CA VAL A 35 -0.85 8.95 -3.15
C VAL A 35 -0.85 7.86 -2.08
N LEU A 36 -1.90 7.77 -1.24
CA LEU A 36 -1.96 6.74 -0.20
C LEU A 36 -2.04 5.34 -0.81
N LEU A 37 -2.84 5.13 -1.86
CA LEU A 37 -2.92 3.84 -2.55
C LEU A 37 -1.58 3.42 -3.14
N PHE A 38 -0.87 4.35 -3.79
CA PHE A 38 0.48 4.10 -4.30
C PHE A 38 1.46 3.78 -3.19
N ALA A 39 1.49 4.59 -2.12
CA ALA A 39 2.39 4.37 -0.99
C ALA A 39 2.13 3.04 -0.28
N ALA A 40 0.86 2.65 -0.11
CA ALA A 40 0.51 1.34 0.46
C ALA A 40 1.01 0.18 -0.43
N ALA A 41 0.84 0.29 -1.75
CA ALA A 41 1.35 -0.71 -2.68
C ALA A 41 2.89 -0.79 -2.62
N LEU A 42 3.58 0.35 -2.62
CA LEU A 42 5.03 0.44 -2.50
C LEU A 42 5.52 -0.15 -1.17
N GLY A 43 4.91 0.25 -0.05
CA GLY A 43 5.24 -0.25 1.28
C GLY A 43 5.03 -1.76 1.40
N SER A 44 3.92 -2.28 0.85
CA SER A 44 3.65 -3.72 0.80
C SER A 44 4.65 -4.46 -0.09
N HIS A 45 5.01 -3.89 -1.24
CA HIS A 45 5.95 -4.49 -2.19
C HIS A 45 7.35 -4.66 -1.57
N ILE A 46 7.83 -3.67 -0.82
CA ILE A 46 9.13 -3.73 -0.13
C ILE A 46 9.06 -4.37 1.27
N GLY A 47 7.87 -4.75 1.73
CA GLY A 47 7.65 -5.34 3.06
C GLY A 47 7.90 -4.38 4.24
N ARG A 48 7.72 -3.06 4.05
CA ARG A 48 7.95 -2.05 5.10
C ARG A 48 6.64 -1.59 5.73
N ARG A 49 6.41 -2.02 6.96
CA ARG A 49 5.23 -1.69 7.77
C ARG A 49 5.66 -0.81 8.96
N VAL A 50 5.13 0.41 9.03
CA VAL A 50 5.53 1.38 10.06
C VAL A 50 4.30 1.92 10.79
N PRO A 51 4.18 1.72 12.11
CA PRO A 51 3.07 2.24 12.90
C PRO A 51 2.86 3.74 12.74
N LEU A 52 1.60 4.14 12.60
CA LEU A 52 1.25 5.55 12.50
C LEU A 52 1.23 6.20 13.90
N THR A 53 2.11 7.18 14.12
CA THR A 53 2.24 7.90 15.40
C THR A 53 1.26 9.07 15.52
N SER A 54 1.04 9.78 14.42
CA SER A 54 0.21 10.98 14.35
C SER A 54 -0.48 11.07 12.99
N ALA A 55 -1.68 11.64 12.99
CA ALA A 55 -2.51 11.74 11.80
C ALA A 55 -2.93 13.19 11.56
N SER A 56 -2.90 13.61 10.30
CA SER A 56 -3.54 14.84 9.85
C SER A 56 -5.02 14.58 9.52
N GLU A 57 -5.66 15.48 8.77
CA GLU A 57 -7.07 15.34 8.39
C GLU A 57 -7.31 14.01 7.63
N PRO A 58 -8.10 13.09 8.18
CA PRO A 58 -8.31 11.76 7.60
C PRO A 58 -9.33 11.81 6.46
N ILE A 59 -9.19 10.91 5.50
CA ILE A 59 -10.15 10.73 4.40
C ILE A 59 -11.20 9.67 4.77
N ARG A 60 -12.43 9.81 4.28
CA ARG A 60 -13.44 8.76 4.44
C ARG A 60 -12.99 7.53 3.66
N TYR A 61 -13.20 6.34 4.22
CA TYR A 61 -12.91 5.08 3.51
C TYR A 61 -13.71 4.99 2.20
N GLU A 62 -14.92 5.56 2.20
CA GLU A 62 -15.74 5.66 1.00
C GLU A 62 -15.07 6.45 -0.13
N THR A 63 -14.37 7.53 0.21
CA THR A 63 -13.59 8.33 -0.75
C THR A 63 -12.34 7.58 -1.21
N LEU A 64 -11.68 6.83 -0.31
CA LEU A 64 -10.53 5.99 -0.68
C LEU A 64 -10.94 4.93 -1.70
N ARG A 65 -12.13 4.31 -1.55
CA ARG A 65 -12.59 3.21 -2.41
C ARG A 65 -13.20 3.63 -3.75
N GLU A 66 -13.21 4.92 -4.08
CA GLU A 66 -13.76 5.38 -5.36
C GLU A 66 -13.09 4.71 -6.58
N PRO A 67 -11.76 4.50 -6.64
CA PRO A 67 -11.15 3.63 -7.64
C PRO A 67 -11.58 2.17 -7.40
N ALA A 68 -12.10 1.51 -8.44
CA ALA A 68 -12.67 0.16 -8.32
C ALA A 68 -11.72 -0.90 -7.74
N PHE A 69 -10.40 -0.72 -7.87
CA PHE A 69 -9.39 -1.64 -7.34
C PHE A 69 -9.01 -1.36 -5.88
N ALA A 70 -9.35 -0.20 -5.33
CA ALA A 70 -8.80 0.27 -4.05
C ALA A 70 -9.20 -0.63 -2.87
N ASP A 71 -10.47 -1.07 -2.81
CA ASP A 71 -10.92 -1.98 -1.75
C ASP A 71 -10.23 -3.35 -1.85
N ALA A 72 -10.06 -3.86 -3.08
CA ALA A 72 -9.32 -5.09 -3.32
C ALA A 72 -7.86 -4.97 -2.88
N LEU A 73 -7.20 -3.84 -3.16
CA LEU A 73 -5.82 -3.59 -2.73
C LEU A 73 -5.70 -3.61 -1.20
N VAL A 74 -6.57 -2.87 -0.49
CA VAL A 74 -6.60 -2.87 0.99
C VAL A 74 -6.78 -4.29 1.53
N ASN A 75 -7.72 -5.04 0.96
CA ASN A 75 -8.00 -6.41 1.39
C ASN A 75 -6.83 -7.37 1.10
N MET A 76 -6.19 -7.25 -0.07
CA MET A 76 -5.04 -8.08 -0.44
C MET A 76 -3.82 -7.81 0.44
N ILE A 77 -3.54 -6.55 0.75
CA ILE A 77 -2.45 -6.19 1.68
C ILE A 77 -2.73 -6.82 3.05
N ALA A 78 -3.95 -6.67 3.57
CA ALA A 78 -4.31 -7.22 4.88
C ALA A 78 -4.28 -8.77 4.91
N ALA A 79 -4.75 -9.44 3.86
CA ALA A 79 -4.75 -10.91 3.78
C ALA A 79 -3.35 -11.52 3.68
N ASN A 80 -2.40 -10.78 3.09
CA ASN A 80 -1.03 -11.26 2.91
C ASN A 80 -0.09 -10.89 4.07
N GLU A 81 -0.55 -10.08 5.02
CA GLU A 81 0.23 -9.68 6.19
C GLU A 81 0.59 -10.90 7.06
N PRO A 82 1.87 -11.10 7.42
CA PRO A 82 2.26 -12.16 8.35
C PRO A 82 1.87 -11.84 9.81
N PRO A 83 1.34 -12.82 10.57
CA PRO A 83 0.92 -14.15 10.13
C PRO A 83 -0.36 -14.08 9.30
N ARG A 84 -0.39 -14.80 8.16
CA ARG A 84 -1.55 -14.79 7.24
C ARG A 84 -2.79 -15.34 7.94
N ASP A 85 -3.73 -14.46 8.22
CA ASP A 85 -4.97 -14.74 8.92
C ASP A 85 -6.16 -14.58 7.96
N PRO A 86 -6.79 -15.66 7.47
CA PRO A 86 -7.91 -15.57 6.54
C PRO A 86 -9.16 -14.91 7.16
N GLU A 87 -9.30 -14.91 8.49
CA GLU A 87 -10.43 -14.28 9.17
C GLU A 87 -10.37 -12.74 9.12
N ILE A 88 -9.24 -12.16 8.67
CA ILE A 88 -9.10 -10.71 8.51
C ILE A 88 -10.11 -10.13 7.51
N MET A 89 -10.70 -10.96 6.65
CA MET A 89 -11.77 -10.59 5.71
C MET A 89 -13.14 -10.41 6.37
N ASP A 90 -13.30 -10.75 7.64
CA ASP A 90 -14.55 -10.50 8.37
C ASP A 90 -14.90 -9.00 8.33
N HIS A 91 -16.17 -8.69 8.03
CA HIS A 91 -16.70 -7.31 7.98
C HIS A 91 -16.45 -6.51 9.28
N THR A 92 -16.43 -7.18 10.43
CA THR A 92 -16.16 -6.56 11.74
C THR A 92 -14.69 -6.12 11.90
N ARG A 93 -13.77 -6.67 11.08
CA ARG A 93 -12.33 -6.38 11.12
C ARG A 93 -11.88 -5.34 10.10
N LEU A 94 -12.81 -4.59 9.49
CA LEU A 94 -12.48 -3.51 8.56
C LEU A 94 -11.50 -2.49 9.16
N ALA A 95 -11.68 -2.12 10.44
CA ALA A 95 -10.77 -1.19 11.11
C ALA A 95 -9.32 -1.73 11.21
N GLU A 96 -9.17 -3.05 11.32
CA GLU A 96 -7.86 -3.71 11.34
C GLU A 96 -7.22 -3.71 9.96
N ARG A 97 -8.00 -3.98 8.90
CA ARG A 97 -7.53 -3.87 7.51
C ARG A 97 -7.07 -2.46 7.17
N ILE A 98 -7.87 -1.45 7.57
CA ILE A 98 -7.51 -0.04 7.41
C ILE A 98 -6.21 0.27 8.15
N ARG A 99 -6.05 -0.21 9.39
CA ARG A 99 -4.80 0.00 10.15
C ARG A 99 -3.60 -0.63 9.45
N ILE A 100 -3.71 -1.87 8.98
CA ILE A 100 -2.61 -2.53 8.24
C ILE A 100 -2.25 -1.70 6.99
N PHE A 101 -3.25 -1.29 6.23
CA PHE A 101 -3.07 -0.40 5.08
C PHE A 101 -2.34 0.90 5.46
N GLU A 102 -2.78 1.60 6.51
CA GLU A 102 -2.15 2.85 6.99
C GLU A 102 -0.68 2.66 7.39
N GLU A 103 -0.32 1.53 7.98
CA GLU A 103 1.06 1.25 8.36
C GLU A 103 1.95 0.99 7.14
N TYR A 104 1.40 0.38 6.08
CA TYR A 104 2.09 0.25 4.80
C TYR A 104 2.18 1.56 4.03
N VAL A 105 1.15 2.41 4.08
CA VAL A 105 1.20 3.78 3.57
C VAL A 105 2.39 4.51 4.20
N ASN A 106 2.49 4.46 5.53
CA ASN A 106 3.53 5.17 6.26
C ASN A 106 4.93 4.64 5.88
N GLY A 107 5.11 3.31 5.84
CA GLY A 107 6.36 2.70 5.42
C GLY A 107 6.74 3.02 3.96
N GLY A 108 5.77 3.03 3.05
CA GLY A 108 5.99 3.41 1.65
C GLY A 108 6.39 4.87 1.48
N LEU A 109 5.79 5.79 2.25
CA LEU A 109 6.16 7.21 2.23
C LEU A 109 7.55 7.45 2.82
N GLU A 110 7.92 6.76 3.91
CA GLU A 110 9.27 6.82 4.44
C GLU A 110 10.30 6.35 3.41
N TYR A 111 10.06 5.20 2.77
CA TYR A 111 10.96 4.68 1.74
C TYR A 111 11.05 5.63 0.53
N LEU A 112 9.92 6.16 0.06
CA LEU A 112 9.91 7.09 -1.07
C LEU A 112 10.70 8.37 -0.77
N GLN A 113 10.55 8.92 0.44
CA GLN A 113 11.35 10.07 0.89
C GLN A 113 12.84 9.75 0.89
N GLU A 114 13.22 8.57 1.39
CA GLU A 114 14.61 8.10 1.37
C GLU A 114 15.14 8.01 -0.07
N GLN A 115 14.37 7.47 -1.01
CA GLN A 115 14.76 7.38 -2.42
C GLN A 115 14.97 8.76 -3.07
N ILE A 116 14.06 9.71 -2.81
CA ILE A 116 14.22 11.11 -3.26
C ILE A 116 15.51 11.71 -2.73
N ASN A 117 15.78 11.52 -1.44
CA ASN A 117 16.97 12.05 -0.79
C ASN A 117 18.27 11.41 -1.30
N VAL A 118 18.29 10.09 -1.49
CA VAL A 118 19.48 9.33 -1.93
C VAL A 118 19.78 9.56 -3.41
N ARG A 119 18.76 9.59 -4.26
CA ARG A 119 18.93 9.77 -5.71
C ARG A 119 19.17 11.23 -6.09
N HIS A 120 18.88 12.18 -5.19
CA HIS A 120 18.90 13.62 -5.46
C HIS A 120 18.06 13.99 -6.70
N GLN A 121 16.91 13.32 -6.85
CA GLN A 121 16.01 13.46 -7.99
C GLN A 121 14.64 13.97 -7.51
N PRO A 122 13.90 14.70 -8.36
CA PRO A 122 12.55 15.13 -8.01
C PRO A 122 11.61 13.92 -7.88
N ALA A 123 10.51 14.10 -7.14
CA ALA A 123 9.60 13.02 -6.76
C ALA A 123 8.99 12.27 -7.97
N ASP A 124 8.68 12.97 -9.07
CA ASP A 124 8.14 12.38 -10.29
C ASP A 124 9.10 11.37 -10.93
N VAL A 125 10.38 11.74 -11.05
CA VAL A 125 11.43 10.88 -11.60
C VAL A 125 11.60 9.62 -10.73
N VAL A 126 11.58 9.78 -9.41
CA VAL A 126 11.70 8.63 -8.49
C VAL A 126 10.49 7.71 -8.57
N VAL A 127 9.27 8.26 -8.62
CA VAL A 127 8.03 7.48 -8.77
C VAL A 127 8.05 6.69 -10.08
N ILE A 128 8.46 7.33 -11.19
CA ILE A 128 8.59 6.65 -12.48
C ILE A 128 9.63 5.53 -12.39
N ALA A 129 10.81 5.81 -11.84
CA ALA A 129 11.88 4.82 -11.72
C ALA A 129 11.44 3.60 -10.89
N LEU A 130 10.85 3.81 -9.71
CA LEU A 130 10.36 2.72 -8.86
C LEU A 130 9.26 1.89 -9.54
N THR A 131 8.39 2.56 -10.31
CA THR A 131 7.35 1.87 -11.07
C THR A 131 7.94 1.04 -12.20
N THR A 132 8.92 1.58 -12.94
CA THR A 132 9.64 0.84 -13.99
C THR A 132 10.41 -0.34 -13.42
N GLU A 133 11.14 -0.15 -12.32
CA GLU A 133 11.86 -1.20 -11.60
C GLU A 133 10.93 -2.35 -11.19
N ALA A 134 9.73 -2.03 -10.67
CA ALA A 134 8.73 -3.03 -10.32
C ALA A 134 8.23 -3.83 -11.54
N PHE A 135 8.03 -3.19 -12.70
CA PHE A 135 7.65 -3.88 -13.93
C PHE A 135 8.77 -4.74 -14.52
N GLU A 136 10.03 -4.37 -14.33
CA GLU A 136 11.19 -5.14 -14.79
C GLU A 136 11.48 -6.37 -13.90
N HIS A 137 11.23 -6.26 -12.59
CA HIS A 137 11.43 -7.36 -11.65
C HIS A 137 10.36 -8.45 -11.73
N ASP A 138 9.17 -8.11 -12.23
CA ASP A 138 8.05 -9.03 -12.37
C ASP A 138 8.18 -9.93 -13.62
N GLY A 139 9.43 -10.22 -14.05
CA GLY A 139 9.78 -11.06 -15.19
C GLY A 139 8.78 -12.19 -15.35
N GLY A 140 7.86 -12.00 -16.30
CA GLY A 140 6.50 -12.55 -16.23
C GLY A 140 6.47 -13.99 -15.76
N ALA A 141 5.57 -14.30 -14.80
CA ALA A 141 5.37 -15.62 -14.19
C ALA A 141 6.02 -16.73 -15.01
N GLU A 142 7.21 -17.17 -14.59
CA GLU A 142 7.93 -18.22 -15.29
C GLU A 142 6.96 -19.40 -15.41
N ALA A 143 6.68 -19.83 -16.65
CA ALA A 143 5.75 -20.90 -16.88
C ALA A 143 6.30 -22.15 -16.19
N VAL A 144 5.80 -22.46 -15.00
CA VAL A 144 6.21 -23.64 -14.24
C VAL A 144 6.03 -24.83 -15.17
N SER A 145 7.13 -25.49 -15.48
CA SER A 145 7.08 -26.59 -16.44
C SER A 145 6.25 -27.73 -15.86
N VAL A 146 5.54 -28.47 -16.73
CA VAL A 146 4.74 -29.62 -16.30
C VAL A 146 5.59 -30.63 -15.52
N ASP A 147 6.88 -30.74 -15.84
CA ASP A 147 7.83 -31.62 -15.17
C ASP A 147 8.07 -31.21 -13.70
N GLU A 148 8.17 -29.90 -13.46
CA GLU A 148 8.38 -29.32 -12.13
C GLU A 148 7.15 -29.53 -11.23
N LEU A 149 5.94 -29.41 -11.80
CA LEU A 149 4.67 -29.71 -11.10
C LEU A 149 4.53 -31.20 -10.74
N LEU A 150 5.07 -32.09 -11.56
CA LEU A 150 4.97 -33.54 -11.34
C LEU A 150 6.08 -34.08 -10.43
N SER A 151 7.22 -33.39 -10.33
CA SER A 151 8.35 -33.78 -9.48
C SER A 151 8.07 -33.66 -7.97
N GLY A 152 7.08 -32.85 -7.58
CA GLY A 152 6.66 -32.67 -6.18
C GLY A 152 5.73 -33.76 -5.63
N VAL A 153 5.27 -34.68 -6.48
CA VAL A 153 4.37 -35.78 -6.08
C VAL A 153 5.17 -37.08 -6.03
N ASN A 154 5.84 -37.32 -4.90
CA ASN A 154 6.39 -38.63 -4.60
C ASN A 154 5.25 -39.51 -4.07
N TRP A 155 4.79 -40.49 -4.86
CA TRP A 155 3.89 -41.56 -4.43
C TRP A 155 4.65 -42.65 -3.68
#